data_AF-A0A7C5MA40-F1
#
_entry.id   AF-A0A7C5MA40-F1
#
_cell.length_a   1.000
_cell.length_b   1.000
_cell.length_c   1.000
_cell.angle_alpha   90.00
_cell.angle_beta   90.00
_cell.angle_gamma   90.00
#
_symmetry.space_group_name_H-M   'P 1'
#
loop_
_entity.id
_entity.type
_entity.pdbx_description
1 polymer ?
#
loop_
_entity_poly.entity_id
_entity_poly.type
_entity_poly.pdbx_seq_one_letter_code
_entity_poly.pdbx_strand_id
1 'polypeptide(L)'
;MFYGAAIALIIGGIMIAATKRNLIKIIIGLNIMETGVNLLLITTGYISGGTAPIMNKTWTKVVDPIPQALVLTAIVIGVAVTAMALSIVVRIYEKNNSLDIRKIKEMRW
;
A
#
# COMPACT_ATOMS: atom_id res chain seq x y z
N MET A 1 -17.39 -10.89 -0.74
CA MET A 1 -16.27 -11.31 0.13
C MET A 1 -15.03 -10.44 -0.09
N PHE A 2 -14.59 -10.22 -1.34
CA PHE A 2 -13.37 -9.43 -1.63
C PHE A 2 -13.40 -7.97 -1.16
N TYR A 3 -14.54 -7.27 -1.30
CA TYR A 3 -14.69 -5.89 -0.79
C TYR A 3 -14.50 -5.76 0.73
N GLY A 4 -15.01 -6.73 1.51
CA GLY A 4 -14.87 -6.73 2.96
C GLY A 4 -13.41 -6.91 3.41
N ALA A 5 -12.66 -7.76 2.71
CA ALA A 5 -11.23 -7.95 2.97
C ALA A 5 -10.42 -6.69 2.63
N ALA A 6 -10.71 -6.03 1.50
CA ALA A 6 -10.04 -4.80 1.11
C ALA A 6 -10.26 -3.67 2.15
N ILE A 7 -11.50 -3.49 2.60
CA ILE A 7 -11.83 -2.49 3.63
C ILE A 7 -11.15 -2.83 4.96
N ALA A 8 -11.13 -4.10 5.36
CA ALA A 8 -10.45 -4.53 6.58
C ALA A 8 -8.94 -4.25 6.54
N LEU A 9 -8.28 -4.47 5.39
CA LEU A 9 -6.86 -4.14 5.20
C LEU A 9 -6.59 -2.62 5.28
N ILE A 10 -7.44 -1.81 4.66
CA ILE A 10 -7.32 -0.34 4.71
C ILE A 10 -7.44 0.14 6.15
N ILE A 11 -8.49 -0.29 6.87
CA ILE A 11 -8.73 0.11 8.26
C ILE A 11 -7.60 -0.42 9.18
N GLY A 12 -7.17 -1.66 8.98
CA GLY A 12 -6.05 -2.25 9.72
C GLY A 12 -4.73 -1.49 9.52
N GLY A 13 -4.40 -1.15 8.28
CA GLY A 13 -3.20 -0.37 7.94
C GLY A 13 -3.21 1.02 8.58
N ILE A 14 -4.35 1.73 8.50
CA ILE A 14 -4.54 3.04 9.14
C ILE A 14 -4.38 2.94 10.66
N MET A 15 -5.01 1.95 11.30
CA MET A 15 -4.91 1.77 12.76
C MET A 15 -3.47 1.49 13.21
N ILE A 16 -2.72 0.69 12.44
CA ILE A 16 -1.30 0.43 12.71
C ILE A 16 -0.49 1.72 12.58
N ALA A 17 -0.68 2.48 11.50
CA ALA A 17 0.02 3.73 11.27
C ALA A 17 -0.27 4.79 12.34
N ALA A 18 -1.50 4.87 12.84
CA ALA A 18 -1.91 5.82 13.87
C ALA A 18 -1.46 5.42 15.28
N THR A 19 -1.44 4.13 15.60
CA THR A 19 -1.21 3.63 16.97
C THR A 19 0.26 3.36 17.27
N LYS A 20 1.04 2.94 16.26
CA LYS A 20 2.45 2.57 16.47
C LYS A 20 3.32 3.82 16.48
N ARG A 21 4.32 3.81 17.36
CA ARG A 21 5.24 4.93 17.57
C ARG A 21 6.60 4.74 16.91
N ASN A 22 6.91 3.49 16.55
CA ASN A 22 8.12 3.13 15.83
C ASN A 22 7.92 3.44 14.35
N LEU A 23 8.81 4.26 13.78
CA LEU A 23 8.74 4.71 12.39
C LEU A 23 8.63 3.55 11.38
N ILE A 24 9.34 2.44 11.61
CA ILE A 24 9.27 1.26 10.72
C ILE A 24 7.86 0.65 10.76
N LYS A 25 7.26 0.56 11.95
CA LYS A 25 5.89 0.01 12.08
C LYS A 25 4.85 0.91 11.42
N ILE A 26 5.07 2.22 11.39
CA ILE A 26 4.20 3.17 10.68
C ILE A 26 4.30 2.93 9.17
N ILE A 27 5.51 2.79 8.62
CA ILE A 27 5.73 2.48 7.19
C ILE A 27 5.07 1.16 6.79
N ILE A 28 5.17 0.13 7.63
CA ILE A 28 4.48 -1.15 7.41
C ILE A 28 2.95 -0.96 7.40
N GLY A 29 2.40 -0.17 8.32
CA GLY A 29 0.97 0.15 8.33
C GLY A 29 0.50 0.84 7.05
N LEU A 30 1.31 1.77 6.52
CA LEU A 30 1.04 2.45 5.25
C LEU A 30 1.09 1.48 4.05
N ASN A 31 2.03 0.54 4.02
CA ASN A 31 2.11 -0.49 2.97
C ASN A 31 0.91 -1.44 2.99
N ILE A 32 0.44 -1.82 4.18
CA ILE A 32 -0.77 -2.65 4.33
C ILE A 32 -2.01 -1.91 3.81
N MET A 33 -2.12 -0.60 4.12
CA MET A 33 -3.20 0.24 3.60
C MET A 33 -3.16 0.33 2.07
N GLU A 34 -1.99 0.56 1.48
CA GLU A 34 -1.79 0.65 0.03
C GLU A 34 -2.17 -0.68 -0.67
N THR A 35 -1.78 -1.81 -0.09
CA THR A 35 -2.21 -3.13 -0.56
C THR A 35 -3.74 -3.29 -0.51
N GLY A 36 -4.39 -2.78 0.54
CA GLY A 36 -5.86 -2.80 0.67
C GLY A 36 -6.57 -1.94 -0.40
N VAL A 37 -6.02 -0.77 -0.72
CA VAL A 37 -6.52 0.10 -1.81
C VAL A 37 -6.34 -0.56 -3.17
N ASN A 38 -5.17 -1.16 -3.42
CA ASN A 38 -4.91 -1.89 -4.66
C ASN A 38 -5.88 -3.07 -4.83
N LEU A 39 -6.15 -3.81 -3.75
CA LEU A 39 -7.13 -4.88 -3.76
C LEU A 39 -8.54 -4.34 -4.07
N LEU A 40 -8.93 -3.23 -3.47
CA LEU A 40 -10.22 -2.59 -3.74
C LEU A 40 -10.36 -2.22 -5.22
N LEU A 41 -9.32 -1.62 -5.82
CA LEU A 41 -9.30 -1.26 -7.23
C LEU A 41 -9.36 -2.47 -8.17
N ILE A 42 -8.66 -3.57 -7.87
CA ILE A 42 -8.75 -4.79 -8.69
C ILE A 42 -10.17 -5.35 -8.63
N THR A 43 -10.81 -5.33 -7.44
CA THR A 43 -12.14 -5.91 -7.27
C THR A 43 -13.24 -5.15 -8.01
N THR A 44 -13.07 -3.86 -8.31
CA THR A 44 -14.04 -3.11 -9.12
C THR A 44 -14.00 -3.47 -10.60
N GLY A 45 -12.82 -3.87 -11.12
CA GLY A 45 -12.65 -4.34 -12.50
C GLY A 45 -12.89 -5.83 -12.70
N TYR A 46 -13.26 -6.57 -11.66
CA TYR A 46 -13.40 -8.02 -11.72
C TYR A 46 -14.73 -8.42 -12.37
N ILE A 47 -14.64 -9.11 -13.52
CA ILE A 47 -15.78 -9.68 -14.23
C ILE A 47 -15.79 -11.19 -14.01
N SER A 48 -16.90 -11.74 -13.50
CA SER A 48 -17.05 -13.18 -13.25
C SER A 48 -16.96 -13.98 -14.55
N GLY A 49 -15.94 -14.84 -14.65
CA GLY A 49 -15.65 -15.63 -15.85
C GLY A 49 -14.94 -14.86 -16.97
N GLY A 50 -14.38 -13.68 -16.68
CA GLY A 50 -13.52 -12.95 -17.61
C GLY A 50 -12.13 -13.56 -17.71
N THR A 51 -11.66 -13.75 -18.94
CA THR A 51 -10.26 -14.11 -19.22
C THR A 51 -9.38 -12.86 -19.09
N ALA A 52 -8.10 -13.04 -18.76
CA ALA A 52 -7.13 -11.95 -18.76
C ALA A 52 -7.12 -11.25 -20.14
N PRO A 53 -6.91 -9.91 -20.21
CA PRO A 53 -6.86 -9.15 -21.45
C PRO A 53 -5.53 -9.39 -22.18
N ILE A 54 -5.26 -10.66 -22.50
CA ILE A 54 -4.11 -11.11 -23.27
C ILE A 54 -4.66 -11.50 -24.64
N MET A 55 -4.06 -10.96 -25.69
CA MET A 55 -4.55 -11.10 -27.06
C MET A 55 -4.53 -12.57 -27.49
N ASN A 56 -5.67 -13.26 -27.38
CA ASN A 56 -5.85 -14.64 -27.82
C ASN A 56 -7.14 -14.77 -28.62
N LYS A 57 -7.21 -15.73 -29.56
CA LYS A 57 -8.22 -15.79 -30.64
C LYS A 57 -9.69 -15.95 -30.20
N THR A 58 -10.00 -16.10 -28.91
CA THR A 58 -11.35 -16.38 -28.41
C THR A 58 -11.76 -15.35 -27.36
N TRP A 59 -12.21 -14.18 -27.82
CA TRP A 59 -12.71 -13.10 -26.97
C TRP A 59 -14.20 -13.32 -26.68
N THR A 60 -14.54 -14.03 -25.61
CA THR A 60 -15.95 -14.18 -25.18
C THR A 60 -16.27 -13.41 -23.90
N LYS A 61 -15.33 -13.32 -22.94
CA LYS A 61 -15.41 -12.45 -21.76
C LYS A 61 -14.01 -12.02 -21.35
N VAL A 62 -13.76 -10.72 -21.22
CA VAL A 62 -12.47 -10.17 -20.79
C VAL A 62 -12.69 -9.20 -19.64
N VAL A 63 -11.80 -9.25 -18.65
CA VAL A 63 -11.82 -8.32 -17.50
C VAL A 63 -11.35 -6.92 -17.92
N ASP A 64 -11.85 -5.88 -17.25
CA ASP A 64 -11.47 -4.51 -17.62
C ASP A 64 -9.96 -4.28 -17.45
N PRO A 65 -9.25 -3.84 -18.51
CA PRO A 65 -7.81 -3.59 -18.42
C PRO A 65 -7.49 -2.28 -17.68
N ILE A 66 -8.47 -1.38 -17.52
CA ILE A 66 -8.26 -0.06 -16.92
C ILE A 66 -7.83 -0.17 -15.44
N PRO A 67 -8.53 -0.93 -14.56
CA PRO A 67 -8.10 -1.07 -13.18
C PRO A 67 -6.77 -1.81 -13.02
N GLN A 68 -6.43 -2.72 -13.94
CA GLN A 68 -5.14 -3.41 -13.94
C GLN A 68 -3.98 -2.46 -14.20
N ALA A 69 -4.11 -1.60 -15.21
CA ALA A 69 -3.10 -0.58 -15.50
C ALA A 69 -2.94 0.40 -14.33
N LEU A 70 -4.06 0.84 -13.73
CA LEU A 70 -4.04 1.75 -12.59
C LEU A 70 -3.30 1.15 -11.39
N VAL A 71 -3.56 -0.12 -11.07
CA VAL A 71 -2.93 -0.79 -9.93
C VAL A 71 -1.44 -1.03 -10.16
N LEU A 72 -1.02 -1.35 -11.39
CA LEU A 72 0.40 -1.47 -11.72
C LEU A 72 1.14 -0.15 -11.45
N THR A 73 0.55 0.99 -11.82
CA THR A 73 1.14 2.30 -11.52
C THR A 73 1.15 2.61 -10.02
N ALA A 74 0.08 2.26 -9.30
CA ALA A 74 -0.01 2.47 -7.86
C ALA A 74 1.09 1.71 -7.10
N ILE A 75 1.33 0.44 -7.44
CA ILE A 75 2.35 -0.40 -6.82
C ILE A 75 3.75 0.21 -7.00
N VAL A 76 4.09 0.67 -8.21
CA VAL A 76 5.40 1.28 -8.49
C VAL A 76 5.61 2.55 -7.66
N ILE A 77 4.58 3.41 -7.57
CA ILE A 77 4.62 4.62 -6.75
C ILE A 77 4.74 4.25 -5.25
N GLY A 78 3.99 3.26 -4.77
CA GLY A 78 4.02 2.78 -3.40
C GLY A 78 5.40 2.29 -2.96
N VAL A 79 6.06 1.51 -3.82
CA VAL A 79 7.43 1.03 -3.57
C VAL A 79 8.43 2.19 -3.54
N ALA A 80 8.33 3.14 -4.47
CA ALA A 80 9.21 4.31 -4.52
C ALA A 80 9.08 5.19 -3.26
N VAL A 81 7.85 5.48 -2.82
CA VAL A 81 7.58 6.24 -1.60
C VAL A 81 8.06 5.49 -0.37
N THR A 82 7.87 4.17 -0.31
CA THR A 82 8.37 3.34 0.80
C THR A 82 9.89 3.34 0.87
N ALA A 83 10.59 3.23 -0.26
CA ALA A 83 12.05 3.31 -0.32
C ALA A 83 12.56 4.68 0.16
N MET A 84 11.92 5.76 -0.28
CA MET A 84 12.23 7.11 0.18
C MET A 84 12.01 7.26 1.69
N ALA A 85 10.86 6.79 2.20
CA ALA A 85 10.55 6.83 3.63
C ALA A 85 11.57 6.05 4.47
N LEU A 86 11.95 4.84 4.03
CA LEU A 86 12.98 4.03 4.69
C LEU A 86 14.34 4.72 4.70
N SER A 87 14.75 5.34 3.59
CA SER A 87 15.99 6.13 3.53
C SER A 87 16.01 7.25 4.58
N ILE A 88 14.89 7.96 4.73
CA ILE A 88 14.74 8.99 5.78
C ILE A 88 14.82 8.37 7.18
N VAL A 89 14.17 7.23 7.41
CA VAL A 89 14.20 6.54 8.71
C VAL A 89 15.61 6.09 9.08
N VAL A 90 16.38 5.55 8.13
CA VAL A 90 17.79 5.21 8.34
C VAL A 90 18.58 6.45 8.74
N ARG A 91 18.41 7.57 8.03
CA ARG A 91 19.09 8.84 8.33
C ARG A 91 18.73 9.41 9.71
N ILE A 92 17.48 9.25 10.13
CA ILE A 92 17.01 9.65 11.47
C ILE A 92 17.65 8.75 12.53
N TYR A 93 17.73 7.44 12.28
CA TYR A 93 18.35 6.50 13.19
C TYR A 93 19.83 6.79 13.40
N GLU A 94 20.57 7.09 12.33
CA GLU A 94 21.99 7.49 12.41
C GLU A 94 22.21 8.71 13.32
N LYS A 95 21.30 9.70 13.28
CA LYS A 95 21.42 10.93 14.06
C LYS A 95 20.93 10.79 15.51
N ASN A 96 19.82 10.08 15.72
CA ASN A 96 19.11 10.09 16.99
C ASN A 96 19.23 8.78 17.78
N ASN A 97 19.83 7.73 17.20
CA ASN A 97 19.91 6.36 17.73
C ASN A 97 18.55 5.79 18.21
N SER A 98 17.44 6.37 17.75
CA SER A 98 16.09 6.07 18.21
C SER A 98 15.11 6.16 17.05
N LEU A 99 14.22 5.17 16.98
CA LEU A 99 13.13 5.08 16.01
C LEU A 99 11.77 5.49 16.60
N ASP A 100 11.73 5.96 17.86
CA ASP A 100 10.50 6.43 18.51
C ASP A 100 10.25 7.91 18.17
N ILE A 101 9.10 8.16 17.54
CA ILE A 101 8.64 9.50 17.14
C ILE A 101 8.62 10.52 18.30
N ARG A 102 8.35 10.09 19.54
CA ARG A 102 8.28 11.00 20.71
C ARG A 102 9.64 11.52 21.11
N LYS A 103 10.62 10.62 21.21
CA LYS A 103 12.01 10.97 21.55
C LYS A 103 12.60 11.95 20.53
N ILE A 104 12.21 11.81 19.27
CA ILE A 104 12.64 12.72 18.20
C ILE A 104 11.94 14.09 18.34
N LYS A 105 10.66 14.12 18.73
CA LYS A 105 9.88 15.36 18.88
C LYS A 105 10.35 16.22 20.06
N GLU A 106 10.80 15.59 21.14
CA GLU A 106 11.28 16.26 22.36
C GLU A 106 12.67 16.92 22.21
N MET A 107 13.41 16.64 21.13
CA MET A 107 14.71 17.28 20.84
C MET A 107 14.60 18.55 20.00
N ARG A 108 13.39 19.08 19.81
CA ARG A 108 13.17 20.39 19.20
C ARG A 108 13.31 21.44 20.31
N TRP A 109 14.42 22.18 20.25
CA TRP A 109 14.77 23.42 20.96
C TRP A 109 13.65 24.07 21.78
#